data_AF-A0A0B8WWX2-F1
#
_entry.id   AF-A0A0B8WWX2-F1
#
_cell.length_a   1.000
_cell.length_b   1.000
_cell.length_c   1.000
_cell.angle_alpha   90.00
_cell.angle_beta   90.00
_cell.angle_gamma   90.00
#
_symmetry.space_group_name_H-M   'P 1'
#
loop_
_entity.id
_entity.type
_entity.pdbx_description
1 polymer ?
#
loop_
_entity_poly.entity_id
_entity_poly.type
_entity_poly.pdbx_seq_one_letter_code
_entity_poly.pdbx_strand_id
1 'polypeptide(L)'
;MNLKVFFGTFLCLAGFWTPQAKAYFIASEPATIRAGVPTDVFVAGFGADQGNQFLKAAILAAKVSRDRFPERQRVIISPVNENFEGERAQLANAGFGFRKADKDDLVKARLILAMKYLNAPLSSLQFFGHANTYNGFRLQDKRDRINHEDEEFAQIGSLLAPNAIVVINSCNSGWLLAPTGAKLWRRPVFGSLTSSDFHEPMSDGLWYEHNPGSFPENLTRIGQTTSVIRESLDCGTRKCLRLRPVNTPYSDDFGRFSKGLGFYKVFSPVESLIPQALVHYTLISPTVTPLSKQSSREDMIKAVVDWMCPVDKSSKKRNACREAIETRAYESNKTLNFFSGTPIACGNTSCATIVKCNVFKAVVGAVPCKTVDLDDVKSTVFSDQMKQIMKGLDLFESGQLKL
;
A
#
# COMPACT_ATOMS: atom_id res chain seq x y z
N MET A 1 -32.54 -10.39 -72.42
CA MET A 1 -31.14 -10.57 -71.96
C MET A 1 -30.52 -9.19 -71.81
N ASN A 2 -30.61 -8.52 -70.66
CA ASN A 2 -29.73 -8.65 -69.48
C ASN A 2 -28.24 -8.67 -69.84
N LEU A 3 -27.50 -7.56 -69.66
CA LEU A 3 -26.67 -7.35 -68.47
C LEU A 3 -26.14 -5.90 -68.41
N LYS A 4 -26.15 -5.34 -67.20
CA LYS A 4 -25.89 -3.93 -66.86
C LYS A 4 -24.39 -3.64 -66.78
N VAL A 5 -24.05 -2.41 -67.17
CA VAL A 5 -22.73 -1.76 -67.05
C VAL A 5 -22.37 -1.53 -65.57
N PHE A 6 -21.14 -1.90 -65.21
CA PHE A 6 -20.54 -1.71 -63.89
C PHE A 6 -20.34 -0.22 -63.58
N PHE A 7 -20.94 0.25 -62.48
CA PHE A 7 -20.55 1.49 -61.80
C PHE A 7 -19.44 1.17 -60.80
N GLY A 8 -18.23 1.67 -61.05
CA GLY A 8 -17.11 1.62 -60.10
C GLY A 8 -17.36 2.62 -58.96
N THR A 9 -17.64 2.10 -57.76
CA THR A 9 -17.70 2.89 -56.53
C THR A 9 -16.30 2.97 -55.93
N PHE A 10 -15.70 4.15 -55.97
CA PHE A 10 -14.49 4.47 -55.21
C PHE A 10 -14.88 4.56 -53.72
N LEU A 11 -14.71 3.45 -52.99
CA LEU A 11 -14.81 3.43 -51.53
C LEU A 11 -13.51 4.02 -50.97
N CYS A 12 -13.53 5.32 -50.69
CA CYS A 12 -12.57 5.94 -49.79
C CYS A 12 -12.71 5.26 -48.42
N LEU A 13 -11.84 4.28 -48.15
CA LEU A 13 -11.54 3.81 -46.81
C LEU A 13 -10.86 4.97 -46.06
N ALA A 14 -11.67 5.89 -45.54
CA ALA A 14 -11.25 6.75 -44.46
C ALA A 14 -10.93 5.82 -43.29
N GLY A 15 -9.65 5.49 -43.13
CA GLY A 15 -9.15 4.81 -41.96
C GLY A 15 -9.51 5.67 -40.76
N PHE A 16 -10.56 5.27 -40.03
CA PHE A 16 -10.80 5.77 -38.70
C PHE A 16 -9.59 5.34 -37.88
N TRP A 17 -8.64 6.26 -37.70
CA TRP A 17 -7.64 6.18 -36.65
C TRP A 17 -8.42 6.27 -35.34
N THR A 18 -8.89 5.13 -34.84
CA THR A 18 -9.38 5.05 -33.48
C THR A 18 -8.20 5.43 -32.58
N PRO A 19 -8.30 6.49 -31.76
CA PRO A 19 -7.23 6.83 -30.85
C PRO A 19 -6.96 5.60 -29.97
N GLN A 20 -5.74 5.06 -30.07
CA GLN A 20 -5.34 3.88 -29.29
C GLN A 20 -5.54 4.20 -27.80
N ALA A 21 -6.34 3.37 -27.13
CA ALA A 21 -6.62 3.49 -25.70
C ALA A 21 -5.30 3.53 -24.91
N LYS A 22 -5.24 4.41 -23.90
CA LYS A 22 -4.11 4.46 -22.98
C LYS A 22 -4.29 3.35 -21.95
N ALA A 23 -3.28 2.51 -21.78
CA ALA A 23 -3.31 1.39 -20.86
C ALA A 23 -2.78 1.77 -19.47
N TYR A 24 -1.75 2.62 -19.41
CA TYR A 24 -1.25 3.16 -18.14
C TYR A 24 -0.65 4.55 -18.27
N PHE A 25 -0.41 5.19 -17.12
CA PHE A 25 0.20 6.49 -17.04
C PHE A 25 1.21 6.64 -15.91
N ILE A 26 2.02 7.69 -16.05
CA ILE A 26 2.92 8.23 -15.04
C ILE A 26 2.55 9.69 -14.81
N ALA A 27 2.32 10.07 -13.56
CA ALA A 27 2.09 11.45 -13.14
C ALA A 27 3.07 11.81 -12.02
N SER A 28 3.46 13.07 -11.92
CA SER A 28 4.45 13.51 -10.93
C SER A 28 4.14 14.86 -10.31
N GLU A 29 4.67 15.05 -9.10
CA GLU A 29 4.72 16.31 -8.39
C GLU A 29 6.15 16.52 -7.84
N PRO A 30 6.88 17.57 -8.27
CA PRO A 30 6.46 18.57 -9.23
C PRO A 30 6.18 17.95 -10.61
N ALA A 31 5.48 18.70 -11.45
CA ALA A 31 5.58 18.44 -12.88
C ALA A 31 7.07 18.55 -13.27
N THR A 32 7.63 17.91 -14.27
CA THR A 32 9.08 17.83 -14.49
C THR A 32 9.84 17.14 -13.34
N ILE A 33 10.13 15.85 -13.57
CA ILE A 33 10.98 15.05 -12.69
C ILE A 33 12.44 15.50 -12.86
N ARG A 34 13.12 15.68 -11.75
CA ARG A 34 14.54 16.03 -11.66
C ARG A 34 15.34 14.78 -11.30
N ALA A 35 16.34 14.46 -12.11
CA ALA A 35 17.24 13.34 -11.84
C ALA A 35 17.97 13.53 -10.50
N GLY A 36 18.28 12.42 -9.82
CA GLY A 36 19.01 12.42 -8.55
C GLY A 36 18.25 12.94 -7.33
N VAL A 37 17.11 13.63 -7.50
CA VAL A 37 16.31 14.11 -6.37
C VAL A 37 15.51 12.96 -5.77
N PRO A 38 15.58 12.72 -4.45
CA PRO A 38 14.87 11.64 -3.78
C PRO A 38 13.37 11.61 -4.14
N THR A 39 12.87 10.41 -4.46
CA THR A 39 11.52 10.25 -5.01
C THR A 39 10.72 9.20 -4.25
N ASP A 40 9.49 9.55 -3.88
CA ASP A 40 8.49 8.61 -3.38
C ASP A 40 7.61 8.13 -4.53
N VAL A 41 7.56 6.81 -4.73
CA VAL A 41 6.83 6.19 -5.83
C VAL A 41 5.60 5.47 -5.29
N PHE A 42 4.45 5.76 -5.89
CA PHE A 42 3.17 5.17 -5.55
C PHE A 42 2.66 4.39 -6.77
N VAL A 43 2.57 3.08 -6.65
CA VAL A 43 2.08 2.19 -7.70
C VAL A 43 0.64 1.81 -7.35
N ALA A 44 -0.33 2.35 -8.09
CA ALA A 44 -1.71 1.91 -8.00
C ALA A 44 -1.94 0.78 -9.01
N GLY A 45 -2.41 -0.37 -8.56
CA GLY A 45 -2.76 -1.50 -9.41
C GLY A 45 -4.18 -1.36 -9.98
N PHE A 46 -4.50 -2.18 -10.97
CA PHE A 46 -5.82 -2.17 -11.60
C PHE A 46 -6.88 -2.75 -10.67
N GLY A 47 -7.86 -1.92 -10.35
CA GLY A 47 -8.92 -2.22 -9.40
C GLY A 47 -10.27 -2.46 -10.06
N ALA A 48 -10.36 -3.21 -11.16
CA ALA A 48 -11.60 -3.50 -11.91
C ALA A 48 -12.91 -3.48 -11.08
N ASP A 49 -12.91 -4.17 -9.94
CA ASP A 49 -14.00 -4.35 -8.97
C ASP A 49 -14.09 -3.23 -7.92
N GLN A 50 -12.99 -2.54 -7.65
CA GLN A 50 -12.87 -1.44 -6.71
C GLN A 50 -12.94 -0.04 -7.36
N GLY A 51 -13.06 0.02 -8.69
CA GLY A 51 -12.92 1.26 -9.46
C GLY A 51 -11.64 2.01 -9.09
N ASN A 52 -11.70 3.33 -9.09
CA ASN A 52 -10.55 4.20 -8.81
C ASN A 52 -10.08 4.30 -7.34
N GLN A 53 -10.52 3.42 -6.44
CA GLN A 53 -10.18 3.50 -5.02
C GLN A 53 -8.66 3.34 -4.73
N PHE A 54 -7.95 2.45 -5.43
CA PHE A 54 -6.49 2.30 -5.26
C PHE A 54 -5.73 3.56 -5.69
N LEU A 55 -6.13 4.19 -6.80
CA LEU A 55 -5.56 5.45 -7.25
C LEU A 55 -5.84 6.58 -6.25
N LYS A 56 -7.05 6.65 -5.69
CA LYS A 56 -7.41 7.63 -4.65
C LYS A 56 -6.56 7.45 -3.39
N ALA A 57 -6.33 6.21 -2.95
CA ALA A 57 -5.46 5.91 -1.81
C ALA A 57 -4.00 6.30 -2.09
N ALA A 58 -3.48 6.00 -3.28
CA ALA A 58 -2.14 6.43 -3.71
C ALA A 58 -2.00 7.96 -3.73
N ILE A 59 -3.01 8.69 -4.22
CA ILE A 59 -3.04 10.16 -4.20
C ILE A 59 -3.00 10.69 -2.77
N LEU A 60 -3.79 10.12 -1.84
CA LEU A 60 -3.77 10.54 -0.45
C LEU A 60 -2.38 10.32 0.18
N ALA A 61 -1.80 9.14 -0.02
CA ALA A 61 -0.46 8.84 0.48
C ALA A 61 0.61 9.78 -0.10
N ALA A 62 0.47 10.17 -1.38
CA ALA A 62 1.37 11.12 -2.02
C ALA A 62 1.22 12.56 -1.47
N LYS A 63 -0.01 13.00 -1.15
CA LYS A 63 -0.26 14.27 -0.46
C LYS A 63 0.30 14.26 0.97
N VAL A 64 0.18 13.14 1.68
CA VAL A 64 0.82 12.94 2.98
C VAL A 64 2.33 13.06 2.86
N SER A 65 2.94 12.43 1.86
CA SER A 65 4.39 12.54 1.64
C SER A 65 4.81 13.96 1.30
N ARG A 66 4.05 14.68 0.47
CA ARG A 66 4.29 16.11 0.16
C ARG A 66 4.39 16.96 1.41
N ASP A 67 3.42 16.84 2.31
CA ASP A 67 3.32 17.65 3.52
C ASP A 67 4.51 17.40 4.47
N ARG A 68 4.99 16.16 4.51
CA ARG A 68 5.96 15.69 5.50
C ARG A 68 7.41 15.66 4.97
N PHE A 69 7.57 15.53 3.66
CA PHE A 69 8.83 15.46 2.92
C PHE A 69 8.80 16.36 1.67
N PRO A 70 8.64 17.69 1.84
CA PRO A 70 8.48 18.62 0.71
C PRO A 70 9.68 18.67 -0.23
N GLU A 71 10.87 18.28 0.24
CA GLU A 71 12.09 18.18 -0.56
C GLU A 71 12.08 17.02 -1.58
N ARG A 72 11.17 16.06 -1.42
CA ARG A 72 11.06 14.88 -2.28
C ARG A 72 10.10 15.09 -3.44
N GLN A 73 10.35 14.38 -4.53
CA GLN A 73 9.42 14.27 -5.64
C GLN A 73 8.45 13.11 -5.38
N ARG A 74 7.23 13.22 -5.91
CA ARG A 74 6.24 12.16 -5.84
C ARG A 74 5.90 11.71 -7.25
N VAL A 75 5.82 10.41 -7.47
CA VAL A 75 5.46 9.82 -8.75
C VAL A 75 4.36 8.79 -8.53
N ILE A 76 3.27 8.92 -9.28
CA ILE A 76 2.20 7.92 -9.34
C ILE A 76 2.31 7.18 -10.67
N ILE A 77 2.40 5.86 -10.58
CA ILE A 77 2.35 4.94 -11.73
C ILE A 77 1.07 4.11 -11.59
N SER A 78 0.20 4.14 -12.59
CA SER A 78 -1.09 3.45 -12.52
C SER A 78 -1.57 3.03 -13.90
N PRO A 79 -2.18 1.85 -14.04
CA PRO A 79 -2.99 1.56 -15.21
C PRO A 79 -4.19 2.50 -15.25
N VAL A 80 -4.75 2.68 -16.44
CA VAL A 80 -6.06 3.31 -16.63
C VAL A 80 -7.11 2.32 -16.20
N ASN A 81 -7.97 2.68 -15.25
CA ASN A 81 -8.92 1.74 -14.66
C ASN A 81 -10.33 1.91 -15.23
N GLU A 82 -10.83 3.15 -15.24
CA GLU A 82 -12.16 3.50 -15.72
C GLU A 82 -12.06 4.35 -16.99
N ASN A 83 -11.42 5.51 -16.90
CA ASN A 83 -11.35 6.48 -17.99
C ASN A 83 -10.11 7.37 -17.83
N PHE A 84 -9.29 7.41 -18.89
CA PHE A 84 -8.02 8.16 -18.87
C PHE A 84 -8.19 9.66 -18.60
N GLU A 85 -9.14 10.34 -19.24
CA GLU A 85 -9.31 11.79 -19.05
C GLU A 85 -9.89 12.12 -17.67
N GLY A 86 -10.79 11.28 -17.15
CA GLY A 86 -11.31 11.41 -15.78
C GLY A 86 -10.21 11.25 -14.72
N GLU A 87 -9.37 10.23 -14.87
CA GLU A 87 -8.24 9.97 -13.96
C GLU A 87 -7.15 11.03 -14.08
N ARG A 88 -6.89 11.53 -15.30
CA ARG A 88 -5.99 12.66 -15.53
C ARG A 88 -6.49 13.93 -14.84
N ALA A 89 -7.78 14.24 -14.93
CA ALA A 89 -8.38 15.37 -14.24
C ALA A 89 -8.30 15.19 -12.71
N GLN A 90 -8.54 13.97 -12.21
CA GLN A 90 -8.38 13.65 -10.78
C GLN A 90 -6.96 13.93 -10.28
N LEU A 91 -5.94 13.55 -11.05
CA LEU A 91 -4.53 13.81 -10.73
C LEU A 91 -4.18 15.29 -10.80
N ALA A 92 -4.63 16.01 -11.83
CA ALA A 92 -4.42 17.44 -11.96
C ALA A 92 -5.02 18.21 -10.77
N ASN A 93 -6.24 17.86 -10.36
CA ASN A 93 -6.91 18.42 -9.18
C ASN A 93 -6.16 18.09 -7.87
N ALA A 94 -5.36 17.02 -7.86
CA ALA A 94 -4.51 16.66 -6.73
C ALA A 94 -3.13 17.34 -6.76
N GLY A 95 -2.81 18.12 -7.81
CA GLY A 95 -1.53 18.81 -7.97
C GLY A 95 -0.49 18.05 -8.80
N PHE A 96 -0.86 16.92 -9.42
CA PHE A 96 0.05 16.11 -10.22
C PHE A 96 0.02 16.52 -11.70
N GLY A 97 1.20 16.75 -12.26
CA GLY A 97 1.36 16.96 -13.70
C GLY A 97 1.57 15.63 -14.43
N PHE A 98 0.83 15.43 -15.51
CA PHE A 98 0.97 14.26 -16.38
C PHE A 98 2.37 14.20 -17.04
N ARG A 99 2.96 13.01 -17.13
CA ARG A 99 4.30 12.80 -17.74
C ARG A 99 4.22 11.96 -19.01
N LYS A 100 3.67 10.77 -18.87
CA LYS A 100 3.67 9.76 -19.93
C LYS A 100 2.38 8.96 -19.84
N ALA A 101 1.77 8.73 -20.99
CA ALA A 101 0.74 7.71 -21.19
C ALA A 101 1.35 6.67 -22.12
N ASP A 102 1.19 5.40 -21.79
CA ASP A 102 1.53 4.33 -22.71
C ASP A 102 0.25 3.61 -23.16
N LYS A 103 0.27 3.10 -24.39
CA LYS A 103 -0.86 2.36 -24.96
C LYS A 103 -0.81 0.89 -24.61
N ASP A 104 0.35 0.41 -24.20
CA ASP A 104 0.55 -0.99 -23.88
C ASP A 104 0.47 -1.22 -22.37
N ASP A 105 0.02 -2.40 -21.94
CA ASP A 105 -0.30 -2.70 -20.53
C ASP A 105 0.85 -2.50 -19.54
N LEU A 106 0.54 -2.05 -18.32
CA LEU A 106 1.46 -2.01 -17.21
C LEU A 106 1.76 -3.43 -16.71
N VAL A 107 2.79 -4.02 -17.32
CA VAL A 107 3.37 -5.32 -16.98
C VAL A 107 4.63 -5.15 -16.13
N LYS A 108 5.13 -6.24 -15.53
CA LYS A 108 6.28 -6.20 -14.61
C LYS A 108 7.52 -5.52 -15.22
N ALA A 109 7.89 -5.86 -16.45
CA ALA A 109 9.02 -5.24 -17.15
C ALA A 109 8.79 -3.74 -17.38
N ARG A 110 7.56 -3.31 -17.71
CA ARG A 110 7.23 -1.89 -17.90
C ARG A 110 7.23 -1.12 -16.60
N LEU A 111 6.88 -1.73 -15.48
CA LEU A 111 7.03 -1.10 -14.18
C LEU A 111 8.51 -0.80 -13.89
N ILE A 112 9.41 -1.75 -14.14
CA ILE A 112 10.86 -1.53 -13.96
C ILE A 112 11.37 -0.42 -14.89
N LEU A 113 10.96 -0.41 -16.16
CA LEU A 113 11.32 0.65 -17.10
C LEU A 113 10.77 2.01 -16.67
N ALA A 114 9.54 2.06 -16.17
CA ALA A 114 8.92 3.29 -15.67
C ALA A 114 9.68 3.86 -14.45
N MET A 115 10.13 3.00 -13.53
CA MET A 115 10.94 3.44 -12.39
C MET A 115 12.37 3.83 -12.79
N LYS A 116 13.00 3.11 -13.73
CA LYS A 116 14.32 3.48 -14.29
C LYS A 116 14.27 4.83 -15.01
N TYR A 117 13.19 5.12 -15.73
CA TYR A 117 12.97 6.39 -16.42
C TYR A 117 13.02 7.61 -15.48
N LEU A 118 12.71 7.43 -14.18
CA LEU A 118 12.76 8.53 -13.21
C LEU A 118 14.20 9.02 -12.95
N ASN A 119 15.20 8.17 -13.18
CA ASN A 119 16.62 8.44 -12.90
C ASN A 119 16.85 9.09 -11.52
N ALA A 120 16.19 8.55 -10.50
CA ALA A 120 16.16 9.09 -9.16
C ALA A 120 16.22 7.97 -8.10
N PRO A 121 16.87 8.21 -6.95
CA PRO A 121 16.87 7.24 -5.85
C PRO A 121 15.47 7.19 -5.19
N LEU A 122 14.89 5.99 -5.11
CA LEU A 122 13.56 5.82 -4.53
C LEU A 122 13.63 5.79 -3.01
N SER A 123 13.05 6.80 -2.34
CA SER A 123 13.03 6.92 -0.87
C SER A 123 11.90 6.13 -0.23
N SER A 124 10.77 6.03 -0.93
CA SER A 124 9.73 5.07 -0.60
C SER A 124 9.11 4.50 -1.87
N LEU A 125 8.65 3.25 -1.77
CA LEU A 125 7.89 2.58 -2.81
C LEU A 125 6.64 1.99 -2.19
N GLN A 126 5.47 2.44 -2.63
CA GLN A 126 4.20 2.03 -2.04
C GLN A 126 3.29 1.44 -3.12
N PHE A 127 2.91 0.19 -2.95
CA PHE A 127 1.94 -0.50 -3.81
C PHE A 127 0.55 -0.40 -3.20
N PHE A 128 -0.47 -0.13 -4.02
CA PHE A 128 -1.89 -0.09 -3.63
C PHE A 128 -2.68 -0.92 -4.62
N GLY A 129 -3.22 -2.06 -4.20
CA GLY A 129 -3.90 -2.94 -5.15
C GLY A 129 -4.19 -4.32 -4.63
N HIS A 130 -4.67 -5.15 -5.55
CA HIS A 130 -4.88 -6.56 -5.31
C HIS A 130 -3.55 -7.31 -5.27
N ALA A 131 -3.39 -8.17 -4.26
CA ALA A 131 -2.35 -9.19 -4.27
C ALA A 131 -2.94 -10.54 -3.85
N ASN A 132 -2.38 -11.60 -4.42
CA ASN A 132 -2.58 -12.96 -3.94
C ASN A 132 -1.24 -13.38 -3.31
N THR A 133 -1.32 -14.10 -2.19
CA THR A 133 -0.20 -14.74 -1.52
C THR A 133 0.82 -15.34 -2.49
N TYR A 134 0.38 -16.19 -3.43
CA TYR A 134 1.28 -16.88 -4.36
C TYR A 134 1.57 -16.08 -5.62
N ASN A 135 0.52 -15.62 -6.33
CA ASN A 135 0.70 -15.02 -7.65
C ASN A 135 1.28 -13.60 -7.61
N GLY A 136 1.42 -12.98 -6.44
CA GLY A 136 1.99 -11.65 -6.34
C GLY A 136 0.98 -10.50 -6.52
N PHE A 137 1.52 -9.29 -6.72
CA PHE A 137 0.78 -8.04 -6.83
C PHE A 137 0.30 -7.80 -8.26
N ARG A 138 -0.97 -7.42 -8.41
CA ARG A 138 -1.60 -7.18 -9.71
C ARG A 138 -1.32 -5.77 -10.20
N LEU A 139 -0.65 -5.65 -11.34
CA LEU A 139 -0.39 -4.38 -12.00
C LEU A 139 -1.57 -3.97 -12.89
N GLN A 140 -1.84 -4.69 -13.97
CA GLN A 140 -2.99 -4.43 -14.85
C GLN A 140 -3.75 -5.71 -15.21
N ASP A 141 -3.09 -6.61 -15.93
CA ASP A 141 -3.64 -7.93 -16.23
C ASP A 141 -3.79 -8.76 -14.94
N LYS A 142 -4.84 -9.58 -14.87
CA LYS A 142 -5.02 -10.58 -13.80
C LYS A 142 -3.92 -11.65 -13.84
N ARG A 143 -3.36 -11.92 -15.04
CA ARG A 143 -2.37 -12.98 -15.31
C ARG A 143 -0.93 -12.49 -15.15
N ASP A 144 -0.65 -11.25 -15.55
CA ASP A 144 0.67 -10.65 -15.38
C ASP A 144 0.75 -9.85 -14.09
N ARG A 145 1.25 -10.54 -13.06
CA ARG A 145 1.44 -10.02 -11.72
C ARG A 145 2.93 -9.97 -11.43
N ILE A 146 3.36 -8.99 -10.66
CA ILE A 146 4.73 -8.97 -10.15
C ILE A 146 4.81 -9.87 -8.92
N ASN A 147 5.57 -10.95 -9.07
CA ASN A 147 5.68 -12.07 -8.14
C ASN A 147 7.05 -12.08 -7.46
N HIS A 148 7.12 -12.67 -6.26
CA HIS A 148 8.33 -12.83 -5.48
C HIS A 148 9.42 -13.71 -6.14
N GLU A 149 9.06 -14.48 -7.16
CA GLU A 149 10.00 -15.32 -7.94
C GLU A 149 10.47 -14.65 -9.24
N ASP A 150 9.92 -13.48 -9.60
CA ASP A 150 10.29 -12.78 -10.84
C ASP A 150 11.66 -12.10 -10.73
N GLU A 151 12.44 -12.13 -11.81
CA GLU A 151 13.68 -11.35 -11.92
C GLU A 151 13.39 -9.84 -11.81
N GLU A 152 12.29 -9.37 -12.39
CA GLU A 152 11.87 -7.97 -12.29
C GLU A 152 11.61 -7.56 -10.84
N PHE A 153 11.05 -8.45 -10.02
CA PHE A 153 10.85 -8.17 -8.61
C PHE A 153 12.18 -7.98 -7.90
N ALA A 154 13.19 -8.82 -8.17
CA ALA A 154 14.54 -8.62 -7.63
C ALA A 154 15.17 -7.29 -8.11
N GLN A 155 14.97 -6.90 -9.36
CA GLN A 155 15.53 -5.67 -9.95
C GLN A 155 15.09 -4.39 -9.23
N ILE A 156 13.91 -4.38 -8.59
CA ILE A 156 13.43 -3.22 -7.80
C ILE A 156 14.48 -2.77 -6.78
N GLY A 157 15.18 -3.71 -6.14
CA GLY A 157 16.16 -3.39 -5.10
C GLY A 157 17.27 -2.46 -5.56
N SER A 158 17.66 -2.52 -6.83
CA SER A 158 18.71 -1.65 -7.39
C SER A 158 18.29 -0.18 -7.55
N LEU A 159 16.99 0.10 -7.49
CA LEU A 159 16.41 1.43 -7.63
C LEU A 159 16.17 2.11 -6.27
N LEU A 160 16.17 1.33 -5.18
CA LEU A 160 15.86 1.80 -3.84
C LEU A 160 17.07 2.51 -3.19
N ALA A 161 16.83 3.69 -2.61
CA ALA A 161 17.80 4.39 -1.77
C ALA A 161 18.23 3.51 -0.58
N PRO A 162 19.43 3.70 0.01
CA PRO A 162 19.93 2.89 1.13
C PRO A 162 18.99 2.75 2.33
N ASN A 163 18.24 3.80 2.62
CA ASN A 163 17.29 3.94 3.72
C ASN A 163 15.82 3.81 3.28
N ALA A 164 15.58 3.37 2.04
CA ALA A 164 14.24 3.29 1.49
C ALA A 164 13.36 2.31 2.24
N ILE A 165 12.06 2.59 2.29
CA ILE A 165 11.05 1.65 2.78
C ILE A 165 10.09 1.28 1.66
N VAL A 166 9.59 0.05 1.70
CA VAL A 166 8.57 -0.43 0.76
C VAL A 166 7.32 -0.80 1.53
N VAL A 167 6.15 -0.38 1.06
CA VAL A 167 4.87 -0.77 1.66
C VAL A 167 4.01 -1.44 0.60
N ILE A 168 3.60 -2.68 0.85
CA ILE A 168 2.70 -3.40 -0.05
C ILE A 168 1.30 -3.37 0.54
N ASN A 169 0.56 -2.29 0.25
CA ASN A 169 -0.82 -2.10 0.66
C ASN A 169 -1.73 -3.00 -0.19
N SER A 170 -1.85 -4.25 0.22
CA SER A 170 -2.70 -5.26 -0.41
C SER A 170 -3.05 -6.36 0.59
N CYS A 171 -4.01 -7.21 0.27
CA CYS A 171 -4.27 -8.44 1.01
C CYS A 171 -3.03 -9.35 1.00
N ASN A 172 -2.74 -10.01 2.12
CA ASN A 172 -1.84 -11.17 2.21
C ASN A 172 -0.41 -11.00 1.65
N SER A 173 0.09 -9.76 1.50
CA SER A 173 1.44 -9.48 0.99
C SER A 173 2.55 -9.89 1.96
N GLY A 174 2.24 -10.04 3.25
CA GLY A 174 3.17 -10.37 4.32
C GLY A 174 3.64 -11.82 4.35
N TRP A 175 2.99 -12.71 3.59
CA TRP A 175 3.32 -14.14 3.61
C TRP A 175 4.53 -14.51 2.76
N LEU A 176 4.58 -14.03 1.50
CA LEU A 176 5.65 -14.35 0.54
C LEU A 176 6.30 -13.09 -0.04
N LEU A 177 5.51 -12.13 -0.55
CA LEU A 177 6.03 -10.93 -1.22
C LEU A 177 6.92 -10.07 -0.31
N ALA A 178 6.40 -9.60 0.81
CA ALA A 178 7.12 -8.70 1.71
C ALA A 178 8.39 -9.33 2.30
N PRO A 179 8.38 -10.56 2.88
CA PRO A 179 9.60 -11.17 3.40
C PRO A 179 10.62 -11.46 2.30
N THR A 180 10.20 -11.83 1.09
CA THR A 180 11.12 -12.06 -0.04
C THR A 180 11.71 -10.75 -0.55
N GLY A 181 10.91 -9.71 -0.74
CA GLY A 181 11.37 -8.38 -1.11
C GLY A 181 12.36 -7.82 -0.09
N ALA A 182 12.09 -8.00 1.20
CA ALA A 182 13.01 -7.59 2.26
C ALA A 182 14.38 -8.25 2.14
N LYS A 183 14.42 -9.54 1.82
CA LYS A 183 15.67 -10.30 1.61
C LYS A 183 16.40 -9.85 0.34
N LEU A 184 15.70 -9.81 -0.79
CA LEU A 184 16.29 -9.48 -2.09
C LEU A 184 16.82 -8.05 -2.14
N TRP A 185 16.03 -7.10 -1.63
CA TRP A 185 16.37 -5.68 -1.71
C TRP A 185 17.22 -5.21 -0.55
N ARG A 186 17.31 -6.01 0.53
CA ARG A 186 17.93 -5.62 1.80
C ARG A 186 17.37 -4.28 2.30
N ARG A 187 16.05 -4.13 2.20
CA ARG A 187 15.29 -2.97 2.68
C ARG A 187 14.12 -3.41 3.55
N PRO A 188 13.65 -2.55 4.47
CA PRO A 188 12.41 -2.76 5.18
C PRO A 188 11.21 -2.83 4.22
N VAL A 189 10.44 -3.91 4.30
CA VAL A 189 9.21 -4.10 3.51
C VAL A 189 8.04 -4.41 4.43
N PHE A 190 6.99 -3.61 4.32
CA PHE A 190 5.75 -3.75 5.07
C PHE A 190 4.75 -4.57 4.27
N GLY A 191 4.12 -5.57 4.91
CA GLY A 191 3.12 -6.42 4.28
C GLY A 191 1.99 -6.83 5.24
N SER A 192 0.81 -7.08 4.67
CA SER A 192 -0.37 -7.53 5.42
C SER A 192 -0.39 -9.05 5.55
N LEU A 193 -0.72 -9.56 6.72
CA LEU A 193 -0.93 -10.99 6.98
C LEU A 193 -2.41 -11.36 7.02
N THR A 194 -3.29 -10.47 6.56
CA THR A 194 -4.75 -10.63 6.48
C THR A 194 -5.28 -9.98 5.20
N SER A 195 -6.61 -9.84 5.04
CA SER A 195 -7.16 -8.93 4.02
C SER A 195 -6.69 -7.51 4.30
N SER A 196 -6.78 -6.64 3.30
CA SER A 196 -6.77 -5.20 3.54
C SER A 196 -8.06 -4.59 3.02
N ASP A 197 -8.55 -3.57 3.71
CA ASP A 197 -9.77 -2.86 3.33
C ASP A 197 -9.49 -1.36 3.24
N PHE A 198 -10.34 -0.65 2.51
CA PHE A 198 -10.33 0.80 2.46
C PHE A 198 -10.97 1.35 3.73
N HIS A 199 -10.28 2.30 4.35
CA HIS A 199 -10.80 3.04 5.48
C HIS A 199 -11.10 4.47 5.08
N GLU A 200 -12.18 5.01 5.66
CA GLU A 200 -12.60 6.40 5.55
C GLU A 200 -12.59 7.08 6.93
N PRO A 201 -12.26 8.37 7.00
CA PRO A 201 -12.34 9.10 8.26
C PRO A 201 -13.81 9.43 8.58
N MET A 202 -14.17 9.27 9.85
CA MET A 202 -15.53 9.46 10.36
C MET A 202 -15.60 10.66 11.30
N SER A 203 -16.81 11.03 11.72
CA SER A 203 -17.10 12.24 12.51
C SER A 203 -16.45 12.28 13.89
N ASP A 204 -15.96 11.15 14.40
CA ASP A 204 -15.15 11.06 15.64
C ASP A 204 -13.64 11.29 15.41
N GLY A 205 -13.24 11.56 14.17
CA GLY A 205 -11.84 11.74 13.77
C GLY A 205 -11.05 10.45 13.59
N LEU A 206 -11.67 9.28 13.74
CA LEU A 206 -11.03 7.98 13.51
C LEU A 206 -11.35 7.45 12.11
N TRP A 207 -10.56 6.45 11.69
CA TRP A 207 -10.68 5.81 10.38
C TRP A 207 -11.26 4.41 10.52
N TYR A 208 -12.38 4.16 9.87
CA TYR A 208 -13.08 2.86 9.89
C TYR A 208 -13.14 2.25 8.50
N GLU A 209 -13.26 0.93 8.43
CA GLU A 209 -13.52 0.22 7.17
C GLU A 209 -14.77 0.81 6.49
N HIS A 210 -14.71 1.02 5.18
CA HIS A 210 -15.74 1.73 4.42
C HIS A 210 -17.06 0.94 4.29
N ASN A 211 -17.04 -0.34 4.66
CA ASN A 211 -18.17 -1.26 4.52
C ASN A 211 -19.28 -0.98 5.56
N PRO A 212 -20.56 -1.06 5.17
CA PRO A 212 -21.68 -0.90 6.11
C PRO A 212 -21.53 -1.83 7.31
N GLY A 213 -21.74 -1.29 8.50
CA GLY A 213 -21.67 -2.06 9.73
C GLY A 213 -20.27 -2.21 10.31
N SER A 214 -19.28 -1.47 9.85
CA SER A 214 -17.90 -1.50 10.39
C SER A 214 -17.58 -0.34 11.35
N PHE A 215 -18.48 0.64 11.46
CA PHE A 215 -18.39 1.81 12.35
C PHE A 215 -19.68 1.98 13.18
N PRO A 216 -19.61 2.67 14.35
CA PRO A 216 -20.79 2.94 15.16
C PRO A 216 -21.90 3.67 14.39
N GLU A 217 -23.16 3.30 14.62
CA GLU A 217 -24.31 3.77 13.83
C GLU A 217 -24.55 5.28 13.91
N ASN A 218 -24.07 5.93 14.97
CA ASN A 218 -24.17 7.37 15.18
C ASN A 218 -23.06 8.18 14.46
N LEU A 219 -22.09 7.53 13.81
CA LEU A 219 -21.02 8.22 13.09
C LEU A 219 -21.38 8.46 11.63
N THR A 220 -20.93 9.60 11.11
CA THR A 220 -21.08 9.97 9.70
C THR A 220 -19.73 10.13 9.02
N ARG A 221 -19.68 9.92 7.71
CA ARG A 221 -18.49 10.21 6.90
C ARG A 221 -18.28 11.72 6.86
N ILE A 222 -17.05 12.16 7.05
CA ILE A 222 -16.73 13.59 6.98
C ILE A 222 -16.53 14.04 5.54
N GLY A 223 -17.04 15.24 5.21
CA GLY A 223 -16.83 15.86 3.91
C GLY A 223 -15.45 16.52 3.76
N GLN A 224 -14.85 16.98 4.86
CA GLN A 224 -13.53 17.60 4.88
C GLN A 224 -12.76 17.26 6.17
N THR A 225 -11.43 17.33 6.14
CA THR A 225 -10.60 17.10 7.33
C THR A 225 -9.24 17.80 7.26
N THR A 226 -8.70 18.19 8.42
CA THR A 226 -7.31 18.63 8.62
C THR A 226 -6.51 17.63 9.47
N SER A 227 -7.10 16.49 9.82
CA SER A 227 -6.48 15.51 10.74
C SER A 227 -5.38 14.68 10.08
N VAL A 228 -5.20 14.77 8.75
CA VAL A 228 -4.35 13.86 7.97
C VAL A 228 -3.09 14.56 7.45
N ILE A 229 -3.28 15.76 6.90
CA ILE A 229 -2.25 16.70 6.45
C ILE A 229 -2.58 18.08 7.00
N ARG A 230 -1.62 19.01 6.98
CA ARG A 230 -1.81 20.37 7.50
C ARG A 230 -2.88 21.19 6.76
N GLU A 231 -3.06 20.93 5.47
CA GLU A 231 -4.09 21.56 4.63
C GLU A 231 -5.46 20.86 4.78
N SER A 232 -6.55 21.59 4.54
CA SER A 232 -7.88 20.96 4.47
C SER A 232 -7.98 20.03 3.27
N LEU A 233 -8.34 18.77 3.52
CA LEU A 233 -8.61 17.76 2.51
C LEU A 233 -10.11 17.63 2.29
N ASP A 234 -10.53 17.70 1.03
CA ASP A 234 -11.86 17.25 0.61
C ASP A 234 -11.93 15.71 0.66
N CYS A 235 -12.76 15.21 1.58
CA CYS A 235 -13.06 13.80 1.78
C CYS A 235 -14.41 13.40 1.20
N GLY A 236 -15.20 14.34 0.66
CA GLY A 236 -16.44 14.04 -0.04
C GLY A 236 -16.23 13.05 -1.17
N THR A 237 -17.27 12.28 -1.55
CA THR A 237 -17.20 11.29 -2.64
C THR A 237 -16.08 10.23 -2.51
N ARG A 238 -15.76 9.82 -1.26
CA ARG A 238 -14.72 8.82 -0.95
C ARG A 238 -13.33 9.19 -1.47
N LYS A 239 -12.95 10.47 -1.37
CA LYS A 239 -11.64 10.97 -1.80
C LYS A 239 -10.53 10.74 -0.77
N CYS A 240 -10.89 10.61 0.50
CA CYS A 240 -9.97 10.27 1.58
C CYS A 240 -10.03 8.77 1.88
N LEU A 241 -9.23 7.99 1.17
CA LEU A 241 -9.12 6.55 1.37
C LEU A 241 -7.69 6.19 1.77
N ARG A 242 -7.56 5.35 2.78
CA ARG A 242 -6.32 4.62 3.06
C ARG A 242 -6.60 3.14 3.02
N LEU A 243 -5.61 2.32 2.68
CA LEU A 243 -5.74 0.88 2.75
C LEU A 243 -5.04 0.37 4.02
N ARG A 244 -5.65 -0.56 4.74
CA ARG A 244 -5.10 -1.09 6.00
C ARG A 244 -5.47 -2.58 6.18
N PRO A 245 -4.66 -3.39 6.88
CA PRO A 245 -5.02 -4.76 7.21
C PRO A 245 -6.28 -4.81 8.08
N VAL A 246 -7.16 -5.75 7.78
CA VAL A 246 -8.36 -6.01 8.59
C VAL A 246 -7.97 -6.76 9.87
N ASN A 247 -8.71 -6.53 10.95
CA ASN A 247 -8.43 -7.12 12.25
C ASN A 247 -9.06 -8.52 12.43
N THR A 248 -9.07 -9.34 11.39
CA THR A 248 -9.67 -10.69 11.38
C THR A 248 -8.86 -11.66 10.52
N PRO A 249 -8.92 -12.98 10.79
CA PRO A 249 -8.32 -13.99 9.92
C PRO A 249 -8.83 -13.89 8.48
N TYR A 250 -7.95 -14.17 7.52
CA TYR A 250 -8.30 -14.14 6.11
C TYR A 250 -9.01 -15.42 5.70
N SER A 251 -10.15 -15.30 5.02
CA SER A 251 -10.85 -16.42 4.42
C SER A 251 -11.61 -15.97 3.18
N ASP A 252 -11.16 -16.42 2.01
CA ASP A 252 -11.76 -16.11 0.72
C ASP A 252 -11.32 -17.15 -0.35
N ASP A 253 -11.70 -16.97 -1.60
CA ASP A 253 -11.37 -17.85 -2.73
C ASP A 253 -9.86 -17.94 -3.00
N PHE A 254 -9.07 -16.95 -2.58
CA PHE A 254 -7.61 -16.96 -2.73
C PHE A 254 -6.87 -17.61 -1.56
N GLY A 255 -7.58 -18.06 -0.54
CA GLY A 255 -6.99 -18.80 0.57
C GLY A 255 -7.71 -18.68 1.89
N ARG A 256 -7.26 -19.50 2.84
CA ARG A 256 -7.73 -19.48 4.23
C ARG A 256 -6.51 -19.46 5.16
N PHE A 257 -6.35 -18.37 5.88
CA PHE A 257 -5.28 -18.16 6.85
C PHE A 257 -5.91 -18.00 8.23
N SER A 258 -5.76 -19.03 9.07
CA SER A 258 -6.31 -19.06 10.44
C SER A 258 -5.60 -18.12 11.41
N LYS A 259 -4.38 -17.69 11.07
CA LYS A 259 -3.56 -16.75 11.84
C LYS A 259 -3.27 -15.49 11.04
N GLY A 260 -3.02 -14.37 11.73
CA GLY A 260 -2.73 -13.10 11.08
C GLY A 260 -2.33 -11.99 12.07
N LEU A 261 -2.32 -10.74 11.61
CA LEU A 261 -2.10 -9.53 12.40
C LEU A 261 -3.03 -8.43 11.89
N GLY A 262 -3.55 -7.58 12.79
CA GLY A 262 -4.40 -6.44 12.46
C GLY A 262 -3.66 -5.16 12.05
N PHE A 263 -2.38 -5.29 11.69
CA PHE A 263 -1.49 -4.18 11.30
C PHE A 263 -0.42 -4.72 10.34
N TYR A 264 0.27 -3.83 9.63
CA TYR A 264 1.35 -4.22 8.73
C TYR A 264 2.57 -4.73 9.48
N LYS A 265 3.08 -5.91 9.12
CA LYS A 265 4.37 -6.41 9.61
C LYS A 265 5.50 -5.83 8.77
N VAL A 266 6.51 -5.27 9.42
CA VAL A 266 7.77 -4.91 8.75
C VAL A 266 8.73 -6.10 8.73
N PHE A 267 9.31 -6.39 7.57
CA PHE A 267 10.36 -7.38 7.39
C PHE A 267 11.65 -6.71 6.94
N SER A 268 12.79 -7.09 7.50
CA SER A 268 14.12 -6.62 7.11
C SER A 268 15.20 -7.60 7.59
N PRO A 269 16.15 -8.03 6.73
CA PRO A 269 17.33 -8.75 7.18
C PRO A 269 18.36 -7.83 7.87
N VAL A 270 18.19 -6.51 7.77
CA VAL A 270 19.05 -5.51 8.40
C VAL A 270 18.29 -4.92 9.58
N GLU A 271 18.56 -5.42 10.78
CA GLU A 271 17.82 -5.08 12.00
C GLU A 271 17.91 -3.58 12.34
N SER A 272 19.06 -2.96 12.10
CA SER A 272 19.28 -1.54 12.38
C SER A 272 18.37 -0.60 11.55
N LEU A 273 17.81 -1.06 10.43
CA LEU A 273 16.88 -0.27 9.62
C LEU A 273 15.43 -0.33 10.15
N ILE A 274 15.09 -1.28 11.01
CA ILE A 274 13.71 -1.50 11.46
C ILE A 274 13.16 -0.30 12.26
N PRO A 275 13.86 0.24 13.29
CA PRO A 275 13.38 1.41 14.01
C PRO A 275 13.11 2.61 13.11
N GLN A 276 14.06 2.89 12.22
CA GLN A 276 13.95 3.99 11.26
C GLN A 276 12.77 3.79 10.32
N ALA A 277 12.58 2.57 9.82
CA ALA A 277 11.48 2.25 8.91
C ALA A 277 10.11 2.44 9.56
N LEU A 278 9.97 2.09 10.83
CA LEU A 278 8.72 2.23 11.56
C LEU A 278 8.36 3.71 11.80
N VAL A 279 9.35 4.56 12.07
CA VAL A 279 9.14 6.02 12.14
C VAL A 279 8.84 6.58 10.75
N HIS A 280 9.58 6.19 9.73
CA HIS A 280 9.32 6.64 8.35
C HIS A 280 7.92 6.22 7.88
N TYR A 281 7.51 4.98 8.15
CA TYR A 281 6.15 4.49 7.86
C TYR A 281 5.08 5.30 8.60
N THR A 282 5.29 5.59 9.88
CA THR A 282 4.39 6.46 10.66
C THR A 282 4.27 7.84 10.02
N LEU A 283 5.41 8.41 9.59
CA LEU A 283 5.48 9.68 8.87
C LEU A 283 4.96 9.62 7.43
N ILE A 284 4.75 8.50 6.76
CA ILE A 284 4.15 8.50 5.40
C ILE A 284 2.75 7.89 5.35
N SER A 285 2.28 7.38 6.47
CA SER A 285 0.92 6.83 6.60
C SER A 285 -0.10 7.96 6.79
N PRO A 286 -1.26 7.93 6.10
CA PRO A 286 -2.40 8.78 6.43
C PRO A 286 -2.97 8.38 7.79
N THR A 287 -2.75 9.21 8.81
CA THR A 287 -3.09 8.93 10.21
C THR A 287 -4.15 9.91 10.74
N VAL A 288 -4.60 9.73 11.99
CA VAL A 288 -5.53 10.65 12.69
C VAL A 288 -4.89 11.96 13.19
N THR A 289 -3.58 12.10 13.00
CA THR A 289 -2.82 13.28 13.45
C THR A 289 -1.97 13.77 12.28
N PRO A 290 -1.99 15.08 11.96
CA PRO A 290 -1.11 15.65 10.95
C PRO A 290 0.32 15.69 11.53
N LEU A 291 1.22 14.93 10.91
CA LEU A 291 2.61 14.83 11.36
C LEU A 291 3.57 15.70 10.55
N SER A 292 4.78 15.83 11.05
CA SER A 292 5.94 16.42 10.37
C SER A 292 7.24 15.90 10.96
N LYS A 293 8.38 16.27 10.37
CA LYS A 293 9.71 15.93 10.92
C LYS A 293 10.01 16.59 12.28
N GLN A 294 9.16 17.49 12.75
CA GLN A 294 9.25 18.17 14.05
C GLN A 294 8.11 17.76 15.00
N SER A 295 7.30 16.75 14.64
CA SER A 295 6.20 16.30 15.49
C SER A 295 6.70 15.83 16.85
N SER A 296 5.91 16.12 17.88
CA SER A 296 6.21 15.68 19.24
C SER A 296 6.14 14.15 19.36
N ARG A 297 6.76 13.60 20.42
CA ARG A 297 6.59 12.19 20.77
C ARG A 297 5.11 11.81 20.90
N GLU A 298 4.33 12.68 21.54
CA GLU A 298 2.91 12.46 21.78
C GLU A 298 2.14 12.31 20.46
N ASP A 299 2.38 13.18 19.49
CA ASP A 299 1.74 13.11 18.17
C ASP A 299 2.15 11.86 17.40
N MET A 300 3.42 11.49 17.47
CA MET A 300 3.92 10.26 16.88
C MET A 300 3.28 9.02 17.52
N ILE A 301 3.08 9.02 18.84
CA ILE A 301 2.39 7.93 19.54
C ILE A 301 0.91 7.87 19.17
N LYS A 302 0.21 9.01 19.04
CA LYS A 302 -1.18 9.03 18.55
C LYS A 302 -1.30 8.40 17.16
N ALA A 303 -0.36 8.73 16.27
CA ALA A 303 -0.28 8.12 14.94
C ALA A 303 0.05 6.62 14.99
N VAL A 304 0.97 6.20 15.86
CA VAL A 304 1.28 4.78 16.09
C VAL A 304 0.05 4.01 16.58
N VAL A 305 -0.67 4.54 17.56
CA VAL A 305 -1.93 3.94 18.06
C VAL A 305 -2.91 3.76 16.90
N ASP A 306 -3.04 4.75 16.02
CA ASP A 306 -3.95 4.66 14.89
C ASP A 306 -3.63 3.51 13.93
N TRP A 307 -2.36 3.28 13.55
CA TRP A 307 -2.03 2.21 12.59
C TRP A 307 -1.71 0.85 13.24
N MET A 308 -1.33 0.79 14.51
CA MET A 308 -1.09 -0.45 15.26
C MET A 308 -2.35 -1.01 15.92
N CYS A 309 -3.26 -0.17 16.41
CA CYS A 309 -4.44 -0.61 17.16
C CYS A 309 -5.66 -0.77 16.25
N PRO A 310 -6.41 -1.87 16.37
CA PRO A 310 -7.57 -2.10 15.54
C PRO A 310 -8.66 -1.06 15.83
N VAL A 311 -9.41 -0.68 14.80
CA VAL A 311 -10.59 0.19 14.93
C VAL A 311 -11.81 -0.65 14.59
N ASP A 312 -12.79 -0.70 15.49
CA ASP A 312 -14.04 -1.41 15.30
C ASP A 312 -15.20 -0.66 15.96
N LYS A 313 -16.43 -1.09 15.68
CA LYS A 313 -17.67 -0.53 16.26
C LYS A 313 -17.67 -0.38 17.78
N SER A 314 -17.01 -1.27 18.51
CA SER A 314 -17.05 -1.28 19.97
C SER A 314 -16.01 -0.35 20.59
N SER A 315 -14.95 -0.03 19.86
CA SER A 315 -13.73 0.63 20.35
C SER A 315 -13.02 -0.08 21.51
N LYS A 316 -13.52 -1.22 22.01
CA LYS A 316 -12.98 -1.90 23.21
C LYS A 316 -11.53 -2.34 22.98
N LYS A 317 -11.27 -3.05 21.88
CA LYS A 317 -9.91 -3.52 21.54
C LYS A 317 -8.97 -2.37 21.23
N ARG A 318 -9.48 -1.33 20.56
CA ARG A 318 -8.72 -0.11 20.29
C ARG A 318 -8.24 0.55 21.58
N ASN A 319 -9.15 0.73 22.54
CA ASN A 319 -8.87 1.40 23.79
C ASN A 319 -7.90 0.59 24.66
N ALA A 320 -8.09 -0.74 24.75
CA ALA A 320 -7.14 -1.62 25.43
C ALA A 320 -5.74 -1.59 24.77
N CYS A 321 -5.68 -1.54 23.44
CA CYS A 321 -4.42 -1.41 22.71
C CYS A 321 -3.74 -0.06 22.98
N ARG A 322 -4.49 1.03 22.92
CA ARG A 322 -4.00 2.38 23.25
C ARG A 322 -3.43 2.42 24.66
N GLU A 323 -4.20 1.95 25.64
CA GLU A 323 -3.78 1.90 27.05
C GLU A 323 -2.49 1.08 27.21
N ALA A 324 -2.38 -0.07 26.54
CA ALA A 324 -1.18 -0.89 26.62
C ALA A 324 0.07 -0.25 25.98
N ILE A 325 -0.12 0.60 24.96
CA ILE A 325 0.97 1.41 24.39
C ILE A 325 1.37 2.53 25.36
N GLU A 326 0.39 3.24 25.92
CA GLU A 326 0.62 4.38 26.83
C GLU A 326 1.26 3.95 28.16
N THR A 327 0.82 2.83 28.72
CA THR A 327 1.35 2.22 29.95
C THR A 327 2.60 1.36 29.73
N ARG A 328 3.05 1.22 28.48
CA ARG A 328 4.20 0.39 28.08
C ARG A 328 4.09 -1.08 28.49
N ALA A 329 2.88 -1.64 28.55
CA ALA A 329 2.65 -3.04 28.91
C ALA A 329 3.36 -4.04 27.99
N TYR A 330 3.74 -3.65 26.76
CA TYR A 330 4.52 -4.45 25.83
C TYR A 330 5.96 -4.73 26.28
N GLU A 331 6.49 -3.98 27.25
CA GLU A 331 7.84 -4.20 27.79
C GLU A 331 7.87 -5.48 28.63
N SER A 332 6.87 -5.66 29.51
CA SER A 332 6.74 -6.80 30.42
C SER A 332 5.95 -7.96 29.82
N ASN A 333 4.91 -7.70 29.02
CA ASN A 333 4.12 -8.72 28.35
C ASN A 333 4.59 -8.93 26.89
N LYS A 334 5.46 -9.92 26.69
CA LYS A 334 6.02 -10.25 25.36
C LYS A 334 4.98 -10.77 24.37
N THR A 335 3.89 -11.38 24.83
CA THR A 335 2.86 -12.01 23.98
C THR A 335 1.58 -11.19 23.86
N LEU A 336 1.67 -9.90 24.16
CA LEU A 336 0.55 -8.96 24.05
C LEU A 336 0.03 -8.93 22.61
N ASN A 337 -1.29 -8.96 22.43
CA ASN A 337 -1.91 -8.91 21.11
C ASN A 337 -3.33 -8.34 21.20
N PHE A 338 -3.77 -7.72 20.10
CA PHE A 338 -5.10 -7.13 19.96
C PHE A 338 -5.83 -7.62 18.69
N PHE A 339 -5.29 -8.68 18.08
CA PHE A 339 -5.87 -9.29 16.89
C PHE A 339 -7.17 -10.02 17.24
N SER A 340 -8.18 -10.01 16.37
CA SER A 340 -9.44 -10.74 16.66
C SER A 340 -9.39 -12.24 16.39
N GLY A 341 -8.35 -12.71 15.72
CA GLY A 341 -8.07 -14.13 15.57
C GLY A 341 -6.81 -14.56 16.32
N THR A 342 -6.25 -15.69 15.89
CA THR A 342 -4.98 -16.18 16.42
C THR A 342 -3.81 -15.36 15.84
N PRO A 343 -2.98 -14.71 16.66
CA PRO A 343 -1.86 -13.93 16.15
C PRO A 343 -0.75 -14.85 15.61
N ILE A 344 -0.21 -14.55 14.42
CA ILE A 344 0.92 -15.30 13.85
C ILE A 344 2.24 -14.85 14.48
N ALA A 345 3.11 -15.81 14.81
CA ALA A 345 4.48 -15.51 15.24
C ALA A 345 5.37 -15.24 14.02
N CYS A 346 6.11 -14.12 14.05
CA CYS A 346 7.04 -13.76 12.99
C CYS A 346 8.32 -13.14 13.53
N GLY A 347 9.44 -13.46 12.89
CA GLY A 347 10.71 -12.78 13.08
C GLY A 347 10.86 -11.59 12.13
N ASN A 348 12.11 -11.19 11.90
CA ASN A 348 12.44 -10.07 11.02
C ASN A 348 12.40 -10.44 9.53
N THR A 349 12.51 -11.73 9.16
CA THR A 349 12.64 -12.15 7.76
C THR A 349 11.65 -13.24 7.32
N SER A 350 10.86 -13.79 8.24
CA SER A 350 9.86 -14.81 7.97
C SER A 350 8.87 -14.94 9.14
N CYS A 351 7.79 -15.71 8.91
CA CYS A 351 6.85 -16.13 9.94
C CYS A 351 6.99 -17.62 10.26
N ALA A 352 6.55 -18.04 11.45
CA ALA A 352 6.61 -19.42 11.93
C ALA A 352 5.51 -20.31 11.30
N THR A 353 5.45 -20.29 9.96
CA THR A 353 4.49 -21.06 9.18
C THR A 353 5.07 -21.39 7.80
N ILE A 354 4.58 -22.47 7.21
CA ILE A 354 4.72 -22.78 5.78
C ILE A 354 3.46 -22.33 5.06
N VAL A 355 3.62 -21.65 3.92
CA VAL A 355 2.51 -21.36 3.01
C VAL A 355 2.41 -22.51 2.01
N LYS A 356 1.26 -23.18 1.96
CA LYS A 356 0.94 -24.23 0.99
C LYS A 356 -0.15 -23.75 0.05
N CYS A 357 0.12 -23.79 -1.25
CA CYS A 357 -0.77 -23.31 -2.29
C CYS A 357 -1.13 -24.44 -3.25
N ASN A 358 -2.39 -24.54 -3.63
CA ASN A 358 -2.84 -25.55 -4.60
C ASN A 358 -2.62 -25.05 -6.02
N VAL A 359 -1.40 -25.19 -6.52
CA VAL A 359 -1.01 -24.73 -7.86
C VAL A 359 -1.47 -25.76 -8.89
N PHE A 360 -2.69 -25.62 -9.42
CA PHE A 360 -3.11 -26.38 -10.59
C PHE A 360 -2.53 -25.72 -11.85
N LYS A 361 -1.61 -26.41 -12.53
CA LYS A 361 -0.85 -25.93 -13.71
C LYS A 361 -1.70 -25.39 -14.89
N ALA A 362 -3.02 -25.53 -14.87
CA ALA A 362 -3.90 -25.20 -16.01
C ALA A 362 -4.87 -24.03 -15.79
N VAL A 363 -5.03 -23.46 -14.57
CA VAL A 363 -6.03 -22.40 -14.33
C VAL A 363 -5.40 -21.21 -13.62
N VAL A 364 -5.06 -20.19 -14.41
CA VAL A 364 -4.44 -18.92 -13.98
C VAL A 364 -5.55 -17.97 -13.54
N GLY A 365 -5.76 -17.84 -12.23
CA GLY A 365 -6.70 -16.87 -11.67
C GLY A 365 -6.57 -16.73 -10.16
N ALA A 366 -7.10 -17.71 -9.43
CA ALA A 366 -7.00 -17.82 -7.98
C ALA A 366 -6.21 -19.08 -7.64
N VAL A 367 -5.03 -18.90 -7.04
CA VAL A 367 -4.30 -20.01 -6.42
C VAL A 367 -4.66 -19.96 -4.93
N PRO A 368 -5.54 -20.86 -4.45
CA PRO A 368 -5.89 -20.88 -3.04
C PRO A 368 -4.72 -21.36 -2.21
N CYS A 369 -4.39 -20.58 -1.19
CA CYS A 369 -3.31 -20.88 -0.26
C CYS A 369 -3.84 -21.11 1.16
N LYS A 370 -3.08 -21.88 1.94
CA LYS A 370 -3.28 -22.05 3.38
C LYS A 370 -1.95 -22.00 4.11
N THR A 371 -1.98 -21.66 5.38
CA THR A 371 -0.82 -21.79 6.25
C THR A 371 -0.81 -23.14 6.96
N VAL A 372 0.37 -23.72 7.11
CA VAL A 372 0.63 -24.86 7.98
C VAL A 372 1.62 -24.39 9.02
N ASP A 373 1.18 -24.36 10.27
CA ASP A 373 2.00 -23.92 11.38
C ASP A 373 3.21 -24.83 11.57
N LEU A 374 4.35 -24.21 11.83
CA LEU A 374 5.60 -24.94 12.08
C LEU A 374 5.72 -25.36 13.54
N ASP A 375 5.20 -24.55 14.47
CA ASP A 375 5.26 -24.77 15.91
C ASP A 375 4.14 -23.99 16.64
N ASP A 376 3.82 -24.36 17.89
CA ASP A 376 2.91 -23.64 18.80
C ASP A 376 3.54 -22.37 19.43
N VAL A 377 4.41 -21.69 18.68
CA VAL A 377 5.09 -20.47 19.15
C VAL A 377 4.07 -19.35 19.34
N LYS A 378 3.98 -18.83 20.56
CA LYS A 378 3.18 -17.64 20.86
C LYS A 378 3.76 -16.44 20.13
N SER A 379 2.90 -15.66 19.47
CA SER A 379 3.33 -14.44 18.78
C SER A 379 3.82 -13.38 19.76
N THR A 380 4.98 -12.81 19.47
CA THR A 380 5.56 -11.63 20.16
C THR A 380 5.52 -10.37 19.31
N VAL A 381 4.94 -10.45 18.11
CA VAL A 381 5.13 -9.46 17.03
C VAL A 381 4.71 -8.05 17.43
N PHE A 382 3.57 -7.91 18.12
CA PHE A 382 3.11 -6.59 18.57
C PHE A 382 4.12 -5.96 19.52
N SER A 383 4.53 -6.69 20.56
CA SER A 383 5.46 -6.18 21.56
C SER A 383 6.84 -5.89 20.98
N ASP A 384 7.33 -6.73 20.08
CA ASP A 384 8.62 -6.53 19.42
C ASP A 384 8.59 -5.32 18.49
N GLN A 385 7.54 -5.13 17.68
CA GLN A 385 7.41 -3.92 16.85
C GLN A 385 7.25 -2.66 17.70
N MET A 386 6.52 -2.70 18.81
CA MET A 386 6.39 -1.54 19.71
C MET A 386 7.75 -1.14 20.32
N LYS A 387 8.58 -2.10 20.72
CA LYS A 387 9.95 -1.81 21.19
C LYS A 387 10.80 -1.16 20.09
N GLN A 388 10.70 -1.66 18.85
CA GLN A 388 11.41 -1.06 17.71
C GLN A 388 10.88 0.33 17.35
N ILE A 389 9.55 0.57 17.48
CA ILE A 389 8.95 1.90 17.33
C ILE A 389 9.54 2.86 18.36
N MET A 390 9.56 2.49 19.65
CA MET A 390 10.11 3.37 20.70
C MET A 390 11.58 3.69 20.47
N LYS A 391 12.39 2.68 20.11
CA LYS A 391 13.79 2.89 19.71
C LYS A 391 13.89 3.87 18.53
N GLY A 392 12.98 3.77 17.57
CA GLY A 392 12.91 4.68 16.43
C GLY A 392 12.57 6.10 16.85
N LEU A 393 11.61 6.26 17.78
CA LEU A 393 11.23 7.57 18.33
C LEU A 393 12.38 8.23 19.08
N ASP A 394 13.18 7.47 19.84
CA ASP A 394 14.35 8.01 20.53
C ASP A 394 15.41 8.53 19.53
N LEU A 395 15.59 7.82 18.41
CA LEU A 395 16.45 8.27 17.31
C LEU A 395 15.87 9.49 16.57
N PHE A 396 14.54 9.58 16.46
CA PHE A 396 13.85 10.69 15.82
C PHE A 396 14.01 11.98 16.62
N GLU A 397 13.77 11.91 17.93
CA GLU A 397 13.91 13.05 18.86
C GLU A 397 15.34 13.56 18.97
N SER A 398 16.32 12.66 18.92
CA SER A 398 17.74 13.02 18.92
C SER A 398 18.27 13.50 17.55
N GLY A 399 17.42 13.53 16.52
CA GLY A 399 17.81 13.96 15.17
C GLY A 399 18.76 12.98 14.44
N GLN A 400 18.85 11.74 14.91
CA GLN A 400 19.77 10.72 14.38
C GLN A 400 19.18 9.92 13.21
N LEU A 401 17.87 10.00 12.98
CA LEU A 401 17.23 9.33 11.84
C LEU A 401 17.57 10.03 10.52
N LYS A 402 18.06 9.24 9.56
CA LYS A 402 18.24 9.68 8.16
C LYS A 402 16.95 9.43 7.39
N LEU A 403 15.95 10.28 7.58
CA LEU A 403 14.62 10.07 7.00
C LEU A 403 14.57 10.27 5.49
#